data_AF-A0A4U5MJ30-F1
#
_entry.id   AF-A0A4U5MJ30-F1
#
_cell.length_a   1.000
_cell.length_b   1.000
_cell.length_c   1.000
_cell.angle_alpha   90.00
_cell.angle_beta   90.00
_cell.angle_gamma   90.00
#
_symmetry.space_group_name_H-M   'P 1'
#
loop_
_entity.id
_entity.type
_entity.pdbx_description
1 polymer ?
#
loop_
_entity_poly.entity_id
_entity_poly.type
_entity_poly.pdbx_seq_one_letter_code
_entity_poly.pdbx_strand_id
1 'polypeptide(L)'
;MDNDEYVYILPDVSANPSDRLNFYKDLSLNPDKRDNDAFIVAERALLLDSTLIEERTFKNFSEMLISRMDDAPFFCKEECSREVNASTFAALLHDTTMLYGLALNHTLRTNRTLFRNGTQVALNAAGITFEGTTVLDLSS
;
A
#
# COMPACT_ATOMS: atom_id res chain seq x y z
N MET A 1 3.80 14.39 -30.15
CA MET A 1 3.06 13.14 -29.84
C MET A 1 2.01 13.52 -28.80
N ASP A 2 1.13 14.41 -29.21
CA ASP A 2 0.26 15.25 -28.37
C ASP A 2 -1.03 15.61 -29.14
N ASN A 3 -1.31 14.84 -30.18
CA ASN A 3 -2.49 14.94 -31.02
C ASN A 3 -3.54 13.91 -30.58
N ASP A 4 -4.82 14.16 -30.93
CA ASP A 4 -5.99 13.40 -30.44
C ASP A 4 -6.10 11.96 -31.02
N GLU A 5 -5.03 11.47 -31.64
CA GLU A 5 -4.95 10.15 -32.26
C GLU A 5 -4.51 9.05 -31.28
N TYR A 6 -4.06 9.42 -30.08
CA TYR A 6 -3.47 8.48 -29.11
C TYR A 6 -4.13 8.58 -27.74
N VAL A 7 -4.35 7.43 -27.11
CA VAL A 7 -4.72 7.31 -25.69
C VAL A 7 -3.52 6.78 -24.93
N TYR A 8 -3.08 7.51 -23.92
CA TYR A 8 -1.97 7.10 -23.06
C TYR A 8 -2.53 6.35 -21.86
N ILE A 9 -2.18 5.07 -21.74
CA ILE A 9 -2.45 4.28 -20.53
C ILE A 9 -1.14 4.19 -19.76
N LEU A 10 -1.13 4.77 -18.57
CA LEU A 10 0.02 4.79 -17.68
C LEU A 10 -0.28 3.85 -16.51
N PRO A 11 0.22 2.60 -16.55
CA PRO A 11 0.14 1.73 -15.38
C PRO A 11 1.16 2.21 -14.34
N ASP A 12 0.67 2.73 -13.22
CA ASP A 12 1.51 2.99 -12.06
C ASP A 12 1.58 1.72 -11.21
N VAL A 13 2.80 1.20 -11.08
CA VAL A 13 3.11 0.06 -10.21
C VAL A 13 3.76 0.52 -8.90
N SER A 14 3.96 1.83 -8.72
CA SER A 14 4.50 2.40 -7.51
C SER A 14 3.43 2.32 -6.42
N ALA A 15 3.80 1.74 -5.28
CA ALA A 15 2.91 1.66 -4.13
C ALA A 15 2.86 2.98 -3.34
N ASN A 16 3.56 4.04 -3.78
CA ASN A 16 3.70 5.27 -3.02
C ASN A 16 2.61 6.28 -3.40
N PRO A 17 1.66 6.59 -2.50
CA PRO A 17 0.58 7.53 -2.80
C PRO A 17 1.07 8.94 -3.14
N SER A 18 2.26 9.31 -2.67
CA SER A 18 2.81 10.67 -2.78
C SER A 18 3.30 11.00 -4.19
N ASP A 19 3.65 9.99 -5.00
CA ASP A 19 4.22 10.18 -6.34
C ASP A 19 3.13 10.45 -7.41
N ARG A 20 1.85 10.28 -7.03
CA ARG A 20 0.68 10.37 -7.92
C ARG A 20 0.42 11.75 -8.51
N LEU A 21 0.59 12.80 -7.70
CA LEU A 21 0.14 14.15 -8.05
C LEU A 21 1.08 14.88 -9.02
N ASN A 22 2.27 14.32 -9.30
CA ASN A 22 3.31 14.98 -10.07
C ASN A 22 4.05 14.06 -11.03
N PHE A 23 3.43 12.97 -11.53
CA PHE A 23 4.10 12.04 -12.46
C PHE A 23 4.61 12.70 -13.75
N TYR A 24 4.08 13.88 -14.10
CA TYR A 24 4.50 14.69 -15.24
C TYR A 24 5.67 15.64 -14.95
N LYS A 25 6.14 15.74 -13.70
CA LYS A 25 7.26 16.61 -13.31
C LYS A 25 8.56 15.83 -13.23
N ASP A 26 9.59 16.34 -13.89
CA ASP A 26 10.96 15.88 -13.74
C ASP A 26 11.56 16.42 -12.43
N LEU A 27 11.69 15.55 -11.42
CA LEU A 27 12.31 15.86 -10.12
C LEU A 27 13.81 15.58 -10.09
N SER A 28 14.42 15.24 -11.24
CA SER A 28 15.85 14.91 -11.31
C SER A 28 16.74 16.14 -11.09
N LEU A 29 18.00 15.88 -10.73
CA LEU A 29 19.01 16.95 -10.56
C LEU A 29 19.36 17.67 -11.88
N ASN A 30 19.05 17.06 -13.03
CA ASN A 30 19.31 17.62 -14.36
C ASN A 30 18.04 17.58 -15.21
N PRO A 31 17.10 18.52 -15.01
CA PRO A 31 15.80 18.48 -15.67
C PRO A 31 15.91 18.63 -17.19
N ASP A 32 15.15 17.85 -17.94
CA ASP A 32 15.12 17.91 -19.41
C ASP A 32 14.26 19.08 -19.97
N LYS A 33 13.59 19.83 -19.09
CA LYS A 33 12.69 20.97 -19.36
C LYS A 33 11.41 20.60 -20.12
N ARG A 34 10.97 19.35 -20.08
CA ARG A 34 9.78 18.87 -20.81
C ARG A 34 8.54 18.70 -19.96
N ASP A 35 8.55 19.20 -18.71
CA ASP A 35 7.40 19.16 -17.81
C ASP A 35 6.11 19.72 -18.43
N ASN A 36 6.20 20.77 -19.26
CA ASN A 36 5.04 21.32 -19.95
C ASN A 36 4.47 20.37 -21.01
N ASP A 37 5.34 19.70 -21.78
CA ASP A 37 4.91 18.70 -22.76
C ASP A 37 4.28 17.50 -22.04
N ALA A 38 4.90 17.06 -20.95
CA ALA A 38 4.41 15.97 -20.11
C ALA A 38 3.07 16.31 -19.45
N PHE A 39 2.85 17.56 -19.05
CA PHE A 39 1.58 18.04 -18.49
C PHE A 39 0.44 17.96 -19.52
N ILE A 40 0.67 18.39 -20.77
CA ILE A 40 -0.33 18.30 -21.84
C ILE A 40 -0.72 16.83 -22.11
N VAL A 41 0.25 15.92 -22.07
CA VAL A 41 -0.01 14.48 -22.22
C VAL A 41 -0.76 13.93 -21.00
N ALA A 42 -0.42 14.38 -19.79
CA ALA A 42 -1.07 13.97 -18.55
C ALA A 42 -2.58 14.29 -18.53
N GLU A 43 -3.00 15.43 -19.08
CA GLU A 43 -4.43 15.80 -19.20
C GLU A 43 -5.24 14.81 -20.04
N ARG A 44 -4.57 14.03 -20.91
CA ARG A 44 -5.19 13.05 -21.82
C ARG A 44 -4.84 11.61 -21.46
N ALA A 45 -4.17 11.39 -20.34
CA ALA A 45 -3.73 10.08 -19.91
C ALA A 45 -4.75 9.43 -18.96
N LEU A 46 -4.93 8.13 -19.10
CA LEU A 46 -5.59 7.29 -18.10
C LEU A 46 -4.51 6.68 -17.20
N LEU A 47 -4.51 7.06 -15.93
CA LEU A 47 -3.65 6.46 -14.91
C LEU A 47 -4.35 5.24 -14.31
N LEU A 48 -3.71 4.08 -14.40
CA LEU A 48 -4.17 2.86 -13.73
C LEU A 48 -3.23 2.61 -12.55
N ASP A 49 -3.72 2.86 -11.34
CA ASP A 49 -3.00 2.58 -10.11
C ASP A 49 -3.68 1.40 -9.40
N SER A 50 -2.87 0.45 -8.93
CA SER A 50 -3.32 -0.60 -8.02
C SER A 50 -3.41 -0.07 -6.59
N THR A 51 -3.97 1.13 -6.38
CA THR A 51 -4.01 1.82 -5.08
C THR A 51 -4.45 0.86 -3.98
N LEU A 52 -3.50 0.37 -3.19
CA LEU A 52 -3.82 -0.65 -2.19
C LEU A 52 -4.39 -0.02 -0.91
N ILE A 53 -4.16 1.28 -0.68
CA ILE A 53 -4.44 1.96 0.59
C ILE A 53 -4.77 3.43 0.33
N GLU A 54 -5.81 3.94 0.99
CA GLU A 54 -6.14 5.37 1.04
C GLU A 54 -5.02 6.16 1.75
N GLU A 55 -4.65 7.33 1.23
CA GLU A 55 -3.50 8.12 1.73
C GLU A 55 -3.62 8.46 3.21
N ARG A 56 -4.80 8.89 3.67
CA ARG A 56 -5.02 9.23 5.09
C ARG A 56 -4.85 8.00 5.98
N THR A 57 -5.46 6.89 5.59
CA THR A 57 -5.36 5.62 6.31
C THR A 57 -3.91 5.14 6.37
N PHE A 58 -3.17 5.25 5.25
CA PHE A 58 -1.76 4.90 5.20
C PHE A 58 -0.88 5.79 6.07
N LYS A 59 -1.15 7.10 6.11
CA LYS A 59 -0.43 8.05 6.95
C LYS A 59 -0.65 7.74 8.43
N ASN A 60 -1.89 7.54 8.86
CA ASN A 60 -2.21 7.19 10.25
C ASN A 60 -1.54 5.88 10.66
N PHE A 61 -1.55 4.87 9.78
CA PHE A 61 -0.84 3.61 10.00
C PHE A 61 0.68 3.83 10.11
N SER A 62 1.27 4.63 9.24
CA SER A 62 2.70 4.94 9.24
C SER A 62 3.13 5.63 10.53
N GLU A 63 2.41 6.66 10.96
CA GLU A 63 2.68 7.38 12.21
C GLU A 63 2.60 6.45 13.43
N MET A 64 1.57 5.61 13.48
CA MET A 64 1.42 4.60 14.52
C MET A 64 2.57 3.58 14.50
N LEU A 65 2.95 3.07 13.33
CA LEU A 65 3.99 2.04 13.22
C LEU A 65 5.36 2.61 13.62
N ILE A 66 5.73 3.78 13.09
CA ILE A 66 7.01 4.44 13.37
C ILE A 66 7.12 4.76 14.85
N SER A 67 6.06 5.30 15.48
CA SER A 67 6.08 5.58 16.93
C SER A 67 6.26 4.31 17.79
N ARG A 68 5.83 3.14 17.30
CA ARG A 68 6.08 1.85 17.99
C ARG A 68 7.44 1.24 17.70
N MET A 69 8.22 1.75 16.75
CA MET A 69 9.58 1.27 16.52
C MET A 69 10.53 1.66 17.65
N ASP A 70 10.18 2.66 18.47
CA ASP A 70 10.90 3.04 19.69
C ASP A 70 10.82 1.97 20.79
N ASP A 71 9.80 1.12 20.74
CA ASP A 71 9.55 0.06 21.71
C ASP A 71 10.32 -1.23 21.35
N ALA A 72 10.32 -2.18 22.30
CA ALA A 72 10.81 -3.52 22.05
C ALA A 72 10.02 -4.20 20.91
N PRO A 73 10.67 -5.00 20.03
CA PRO A 73 12.07 -5.43 20.08
C PRO A 73 13.05 -4.54 19.30
N PHE A 74 12.58 -3.45 18.69
CA PHE A 74 13.35 -2.70 17.69
C PHE A 74 14.17 -1.55 18.28
N PHE A 75 13.64 -0.84 19.29
CA PHE A 75 14.33 0.25 19.99
C PHE A 75 14.93 1.33 19.07
N CYS A 76 14.26 1.62 17.95
CA CYS A 76 14.74 2.47 16.86
C CYS A 76 14.44 3.96 17.09
N LYS A 77 15.24 4.63 17.94
CA LYS A 77 14.94 6.01 18.38
C LYS A 77 15.39 7.11 17.41
N GLU A 78 16.63 7.04 16.94
CA GLU A 78 17.24 8.13 16.14
C GLU A 78 17.16 7.90 14.63
N GLU A 79 17.14 6.64 14.20
CA GLU A 79 17.16 6.27 12.78
C GLU A 79 15.75 6.34 12.19
N CYS A 80 14.76 5.81 12.91
CA CYS A 80 13.36 5.81 12.46
C CYS A 80 12.68 7.18 12.58
N SER A 81 13.20 8.10 13.41
CA SER A 81 12.66 9.45 13.52
C SER A 81 12.93 10.34 12.31
N ARG A 82 13.79 9.89 11.37
CA ARG A 82 14.01 10.54 10.07
C ARG A 82 13.04 10.05 9.00
N GLU A 83 12.38 8.92 9.24
CA GLU A 83 11.40 8.35 8.31
C GLU A 83 10.02 8.97 8.57
N VAL A 84 9.33 9.34 7.49
CA VAL A 84 7.99 9.95 7.57
C VAL A 84 6.90 8.93 7.26
N ASN A 85 7.22 7.93 6.44
CA ASN A 85 6.28 6.94 5.95
C ASN A 85 6.81 5.53 6.20
N ALA A 86 5.93 4.63 6.62
CA ALA A 86 6.24 3.20 6.65
C ALA A 86 6.36 2.66 5.22
N SER A 87 6.89 1.44 5.07
CA SER A 87 6.74 0.71 3.82
C SER A 87 5.26 0.34 3.59
N THR A 88 4.76 0.45 2.36
CA THR A 88 3.43 -0.04 1.98
C THR A 88 3.28 -1.54 2.22
N PHE A 89 4.37 -2.31 2.12
CA PHE A 89 4.38 -3.72 2.46
C PHE A 89 4.16 -3.98 3.96
N ALA A 90 4.46 -3.02 4.84
CA ALA A 90 4.21 -3.17 6.27
C ALA A 90 2.71 -3.21 6.57
N ALA A 91 1.91 -2.41 5.87
CA ALA A 91 0.46 -2.44 5.95
C ALA A 91 -0.13 -3.76 5.43
N LEU A 92 0.37 -4.26 4.30
CA LEU A 92 -0.01 -5.58 3.77
C LEU A 92 0.37 -6.73 4.72
N LEU A 93 1.54 -6.66 5.34
CA LEU A 93 2.00 -7.63 6.31
C LEU A 93 1.13 -7.61 7.59
N HIS A 94 0.75 -6.43 8.06
CA HIS A 94 -0.18 -6.27 9.17
C HIS A 94 -1.50 -7.00 8.89
N ASP A 95 -2.12 -6.73 7.75
CA ASP A 95 -3.42 -7.32 7.39
C ASP A 95 -3.30 -8.83 7.15
N THR A 96 -2.21 -9.29 6.53
CA THR A 96 -1.92 -10.72 6.35
C THR A 96 -1.78 -11.43 7.70
N THR A 97 -1.15 -10.79 8.68
CA THR A 97 -0.99 -11.34 10.04
C THR A 97 -2.34 -11.43 10.76
N MET A 98 -3.20 -10.43 10.61
CA MET A 98 -4.57 -10.44 11.15
C MET A 98 -5.41 -11.54 10.49
N LEU A 99 -5.38 -11.64 9.17
CA LEU A 99 -6.06 -12.70 8.41
C LEU A 99 -5.61 -14.08 8.86
N TYR A 100 -4.29 -14.30 9.03
CA TYR A 100 -3.76 -15.55 9.56
C TYR A 100 -4.33 -15.88 10.95
N GLY A 101 -4.38 -14.90 11.85
CA GLY A 101 -4.97 -15.08 13.19
C GLY A 101 -6.45 -15.48 13.13
N LEU A 102 -7.23 -14.83 12.26
CA LEU A 102 -8.64 -15.14 12.04
C LEU A 102 -8.82 -16.55 11.47
N ALA A 103 -8.06 -16.90 10.44
CA ALA A 103 -8.09 -18.21 9.80
C ALA A 103 -7.66 -19.33 10.77
N LEU A 104 -6.64 -19.07 11.59
CA LEU A 104 -6.18 -20.00 12.62
C LEU A 104 -7.25 -20.21 13.69
N ASN A 105 -7.88 -19.14 14.18
CA ASN A 105 -9.00 -19.24 15.12
C ASN A 105 -10.16 -20.05 14.53
N HIS A 106 -10.53 -19.80 13.26
CA HIS A 106 -11.54 -20.61 12.57
C HIS A 106 -11.14 -22.09 12.51
N THR A 107 -9.89 -22.37 12.16
CA THR A 107 -9.33 -23.73 12.12
C THR A 107 -9.43 -24.41 13.49
N LEU A 108 -9.04 -23.72 14.57
CA LEU A 108 -9.07 -24.23 15.94
C LEU A 108 -10.49 -24.49 16.46
N ARG A 109 -11.48 -23.70 16.01
CA ARG A 109 -12.90 -23.90 16.35
C ARG A 109 -13.46 -25.16 15.70
N THR A 110 -13.06 -25.44 14.46
CA THR A 110 -13.51 -26.63 13.72
C THR A 110 -12.77 -27.88 14.18
N ASN A 111 -11.43 -27.82 14.28
CA ASN A 111 -10.62 -28.92 14.78
C ASN A 111 -9.28 -28.41 15.34
N ARG A 112 -9.14 -28.52 16.67
CA ARG A 112 -7.96 -28.03 17.42
C ARG A 112 -6.65 -28.70 17.03
N THR A 113 -6.67 -29.89 16.43
CA THR A 113 -5.43 -30.60 16.03
C THR A 113 -4.86 -30.11 14.70
N LEU A 114 -5.63 -29.33 13.93
CA LEU A 114 -5.25 -28.88 12.58
C LEU A 114 -4.47 -27.55 12.57
N PHE A 115 -4.08 -27.00 13.72
CA PHE A 115 -3.36 -25.73 13.80
C PHE A 115 -2.00 -25.71 13.06
N ARG A 116 -1.39 -26.88 12.83
CA ARG A 116 -0.16 -27.04 12.03
C ARG A 116 -0.42 -27.42 10.57
N ASN A 117 -1.67 -27.67 10.20
CA ASN A 117 -2.03 -27.96 8.82
C ASN A 117 -2.17 -26.64 8.05
N GLY A 118 -1.06 -26.17 7.49
CA GLY A 118 -1.01 -24.90 6.75
C GLY A 118 -1.99 -24.83 5.59
N THR A 119 -2.24 -25.94 4.90
CA THR A 119 -3.25 -26.01 3.82
C THR A 119 -4.65 -25.74 4.37
N GLN A 120 -5.02 -26.35 5.50
CA GLN A 120 -6.33 -26.12 6.10
C GLN A 120 -6.47 -24.68 6.61
N VAL A 121 -5.42 -24.12 7.22
CA VAL A 121 -5.44 -22.71 7.67
C VAL A 121 -5.60 -21.77 6.47
N ALA A 122 -4.87 -21.99 5.38
CA ALA A 122 -4.99 -21.20 4.15
C ALA A 122 -6.38 -21.32 3.50
N LEU A 123 -6.94 -22.53 3.44
CA LEU A 123 -8.31 -22.74 2.96
C LEU A 123 -9.34 -22.00 3.82
N ASN A 124 -9.14 -21.99 5.14
CA ASN A 124 -10.01 -21.27 6.07
C ASN A 124 -9.83 -19.75 6.02
N ALA A 125 -8.73 -19.24 5.45
CA ALA A 125 -8.58 -17.82 5.17
C ALA A 125 -9.45 -17.39 3.98
N ALA A 126 -9.70 -18.30 3.03
CA ALA A 126 -10.55 -18.02 1.88
C ALA A 126 -12.00 -17.75 2.34
N GLY A 127 -12.54 -16.59 1.96
CA GLY A 127 -13.90 -16.18 2.32
C GLY A 127 -14.01 -15.41 3.65
N ILE A 128 -12.90 -15.19 4.36
CA ILE A 128 -12.89 -14.25 5.49
C ILE A 128 -12.88 -12.81 4.94
N THR A 129 -13.84 -12.01 5.40
CA THR A 129 -13.84 -10.55 5.20
C THR A 129 -13.58 -9.90 6.55
N PHE A 130 -12.68 -8.91 6.58
CA PHE A 130 -12.39 -8.13 7.79
C PHE A 130 -11.94 -6.72 7.40
N GLU A 131 -12.07 -5.78 8.33
CA GLU A 131 -11.57 -4.42 8.18
C GLU A 131 -10.08 -4.39 8.51
N GLY A 132 -9.26 -4.38 7.46
CA GLY A 132 -7.80 -4.22 7.55
C GLY A 132 -7.37 -2.75 7.41
N THR A 133 -6.09 -2.50 7.64
CA THR A 133 -5.50 -1.16 7.44
C THR A 133 -5.35 -0.78 5.96
N THR A 134 -5.51 -1.75 5.06
CA THR A 134 -5.43 -1.57 3.60
C THR A 134 -6.81 -1.44 2.93
N VAL A 135 -7.89 -1.30 3.70
CA VAL A 135 -9.22 -1.08 3.10
C VAL A 135 -9.26 0.30 2.44
N LEU A 136 -9.74 0.34 1.19
CA LEU A 136 -10.09 1.58 0.51
C LEU A 136 -11.44 2.06 1.03
N ASP A 137 -11.48 3.21 1.69
CA ASP A 137 -12.73 3.89 1.96
C ASP A 137 -13.23 4.54 0.66
N LEU A 138 -14.30 4.00 0.09
CA LEU A 138 -14.93 4.49 -1.14
C LEU A 138 -16.04 5.53 -0.86
N SER A 139 -16.12 6.07 0.36
CA SER A 139 -17.20 6.98 0.79
C SER A 139 -16.88 8.48 0.72
N SER A 140 -16.14 8.91 -0.31
CA SER A 140 -15.84 10.34 -0.57
C SER A 140 -16.38 10.84 -1.90
#